data_AF-A0A7X1ZKP7-F1
#
_entry.id   AF-A0A7X1ZKP7-F1
#
_cell.length_a   1.000
_cell.length_b   1.000
_cell.length_c   1.000
_cell.angle_alpha   90.00
_cell.angle_beta   90.00
_cell.angle_gamma   90.00
#
_symmetry.space_group_name_H-M   'P 1'
#
loop_
_entity.id
_entity.type
_entity.pdbx_description
1 polymer ?
#
loop_
_entity_poly.entity_id
_entity_poly.type
_entity_poly.pdbx_seq_one_letter_code
_entity_poly.pdbx_strand_id
1 'polypeptide(L)'
;MKTFLRLLLYIKPYRGRLVIAFILAAGVTILGLLPPYLVKIIIDEVILKKDLHLFTIIIGILFLVYILRSILISFRIFLDNRVQQGLIFDLRNHVYHSLQRLSLSYFESTDTGKIVSRIINDVEALQAIVTAGLATLFVAFITFTGSLVILVTINLRLTLIAMLPIPLLTFLIFRFSGKAHRSYRQVR
;
A
#
# COMPACT_ATOMS: atom_id res chain seq x y z
N MET A 1 0.03 7.59 -21.05
CA MET A 1 0.46 8.46 -19.93
C MET A 1 -0.45 9.66 -19.69
N LYS A 2 -0.89 10.41 -20.73
CA LYS A 2 -1.78 11.60 -20.55
C LYS A 2 -3.10 11.32 -19.82
N THR A 3 -3.69 10.14 -20.00
CA THR A 3 -4.93 9.71 -19.31
C THR A 3 -4.74 9.51 -17.80
N PHE A 4 -3.60 8.95 -17.39
CA PHE A 4 -3.27 8.73 -15.99
C PHE A 4 -3.03 10.06 -15.24
N LEU A 5 -2.38 11.02 -15.91
CA LEU A 5 -2.18 12.38 -15.40
C LEU A 5 -3.51 13.13 -15.21
N ARG A 6 -4.51 12.89 -16.08
CA ARG A 6 -5.87 13.43 -15.90
C ARG A 6 -6.58 12.82 -14.69
N LEU A 7 -6.39 11.53 -14.42
CA LEU A 7 -6.96 10.89 -13.23
C LEU A 7 -6.33 11.42 -11.94
N LEU A 8 -5.03 11.72 -11.94
CA LEU A 8 -4.34 12.36 -10.82
C LEU A 8 -4.91 13.74 -10.46
N LEU A 9 -5.63 14.41 -11.39
CA LEU A 9 -6.32 15.68 -11.09
C LEU A 9 -7.56 15.46 -10.19
N TYR A 10 -8.26 14.34 -10.30
CA TYR A 10 -9.40 14.00 -9.43
C TYR A 10 -8.98 13.74 -7.98
N ILE A 11 -7.70 13.49 -7.75
CA ILE A 11 -7.13 13.35 -6.41
C ILE A 11 -6.87 14.72 -5.76
N LYS A 12 -6.75 15.79 -6.55
CA LYS A 12 -6.38 17.13 -6.06
C LYS A 12 -7.21 17.60 -4.85
N PRO A 13 -8.54 17.41 -4.79
CA PRO A 13 -9.35 17.78 -3.62
C PRO A 13 -9.01 16.99 -2.35
N TYR A 14 -8.46 15.77 -2.50
CA TYR A 14 -8.16 14.85 -1.41
C TYR A 14 -6.70 14.89 -0.95
N ARG A 15 -5.86 15.77 -1.51
CA ARG A 15 -4.41 15.82 -1.23
C ARG A 15 -4.07 15.94 0.26
N GLY A 16 -4.78 16.78 1.01
CA GLY A 16 -4.54 16.94 2.45
C GLY A 16 -4.77 15.63 3.22
N ARG A 17 -5.86 14.93 2.93
CA ARG A 17 -6.17 13.63 3.54
C ARG A 17 -5.17 12.56 3.14
N LEU A 18 -4.72 12.56 1.89
CA LEU A 18 -3.67 11.64 1.44
C LEU A 18 -2.34 11.89 2.12
N VAL A 19 -1.91 13.14 2.29
CA VAL A 19 -0.66 13.46 3.01
C VAL A 19 -0.74 12.94 4.44
N ILE A 20 -1.85 13.17 5.14
CA ILE A 20 -2.07 12.63 6.50
C ILE A 20 -2.05 11.09 6.48
N ALA A 21 -2.71 10.45 5.51
CA ALA A 21 -2.70 9.01 5.38
C ALA A 21 -1.29 8.44 5.14
N PHE A 22 -0.47 9.11 4.33
CA PHE A 22 0.93 8.74 4.10
C PHE A 22 1.78 8.92 5.36
N ILE A 23 1.59 10.00 6.12
CA ILE A 23 2.28 10.22 7.40
C ILE A 23 1.91 9.12 8.41
N LEU A 24 0.62 8.80 8.52
CA LEU A 24 0.14 7.71 9.37
C LEU A 24 0.71 6.36 8.91
N ALA A 25 0.77 6.11 7.60
CA ALA A 25 1.33 4.89 7.04
C ALA A 25 2.84 4.77 7.37
N ALA A 26 3.59 5.86 7.26
CA ALA A 26 4.99 5.90 7.65
C ALA A 26 5.16 5.60 9.15
N GLY A 27 4.36 6.25 10.02
CA GLY A 27 4.37 6.01 11.46
C GLY A 27 4.05 4.55 11.83
N VAL A 28 2.99 3.98 11.26
CA VAL A 28 2.62 2.57 11.45
C VAL A 28 3.75 1.62 11.00
N THR A 29 4.40 1.96 9.88
CA THR A 29 5.50 1.15 9.34
C THR A 29 6.71 1.20 10.25
N ILE A 30 7.13 2.38 10.69
CA ILE A 30 8.25 2.57 11.61
C ILE A 30 7.99 1.84 12.94
N LEU A 31 6.79 1.98 13.51
CA LEU A 31 6.41 1.23 14.72
C LEU A 31 6.40 -0.28 14.48
N GLY A 32 6.07 -0.73 13.26
CA GLY A 32 6.13 -2.14 12.87
C GLY A 32 7.55 -2.70 12.75
N LEU A 33 8.57 -1.84 12.63
CA LEU A 33 9.98 -2.23 12.58
C LEU A 33 10.66 -2.27 13.96
N LEU A 34 10.05 -1.70 15.00
CA LEU A 34 10.58 -1.75 16.37
C LEU A 34 10.60 -3.16 16.99
N PRO A 35 9.55 -4.01 16.85
CA PRO A 35 9.52 -5.33 17.46
C PRO A 35 10.76 -6.21 17.19
N PRO A 36 11.23 -6.41 15.94
CA PRO A 36 12.41 -7.26 15.71
C PRO A 36 13.67 -6.72 16.40
N TYR A 37 13.84 -5.41 16.50
CA TYR A 37 14.97 -4.82 17.23
C TYR A 37 14.84 -5.02 18.75
N LEU A 38 13.63 -4.86 19.31
CA LEU A 38 13.38 -5.11 20.73
C LEU A 38 13.54 -6.60 21.08
N VAL A 39 13.11 -7.51 20.21
CA VAL A 39 13.31 -8.95 20.38
C VAL A 39 14.80 -9.30 20.39
N LYS A 40 15.62 -8.66 19.55
CA LYS A 40 17.08 -8.82 19.61
C LYS A 40 17.61 -8.47 21.01
N ILE A 41 17.21 -7.34 21.59
CA ILE A 41 17.65 -6.92 22.93
C ILE A 41 17.19 -7.92 23.99
N ILE A 42 15.97 -8.46 23.89
CA ILE A 42 15.48 -9.50 24.80
C ILE A 42 16.40 -10.73 24.74
N ILE A 43 16.75 -11.20 23.54
CA ILE A 43 17.61 -12.37 23.38
C ILE A 43 19.02 -12.08 23.92
N ASP A 44 19.61 -10.96 23.49
CA ASP A 44 21.01 -10.61 23.74
C ASP A 44 21.28 -10.21 25.21
N GLU A 45 20.32 -9.54 25.86
CA GLU A 45 20.53 -8.94 27.19
C GLU A 45 19.69 -9.61 28.28
N VAL A 46 18.43 -9.98 28.02
CA VAL A 46 17.57 -10.57 29.05
C VAL A 46 17.87 -12.05 29.25
N ILE A 47 17.89 -12.83 28.16
CA ILE A 47 18.04 -14.28 28.26
C ILE A 47 19.48 -14.64 28.69
N LEU A 48 20.46 -13.93 28.15
CA LEU A 48 21.88 -14.16 28.44
C LEU A 48 22.30 -13.63 29.82
N LYS A 49 21.82 -12.45 30.26
CA LYS A 49 22.21 -11.84 31.55
C LYS A 49 21.21 -12.07 32.69
N LYS A 50 20.07 -12.69 32.42
CA LYS A 50 18.96 -12.98 33.37
C LYS A 50 18.39 -11.73 34.06
N ASP A 51 18.42 -10.57 33.40
CA ASP A 51 17.86 -9.32 33.95
C ASP A 51 16.34 -9.25 33.74
N LEU A 52 15.59 -9.63 34.78
CA LEU A 52 14.12 -9.61 34.79
C LEU A 52 13.53 -8.19 34.82
N HIS A 53 14.30 -7.20 35.28
CA HIS A 53 13.84 -5.80 35.31
C HIS A 53 13.82 -5.23 33.88
N LEU A 54 14.90 -5.45 33.13
CA LEU A 54 14.99 -5.06 31.71
C LEU A 54 13.88 -5.74 30.87
N PHE A 55 13.59 -7.01 31.16
CA PHE A 55 12.51 -7.75 30.49
C PHE A 55 11.14 -7.08 30.64
N THR A 56 10.78 -6.72 31.88
CA THR A 56 9.48 -6.11 32.20
C THR A 56 9.32 -4.76 31.49
N ILE A 57 10.40 -3.96 31.45
CA ILE A 57 10.43 -2.70 30.72
C ILE A 57 10.20 -2.92 29.23
N ILE A 58 10.92 -3.85 28.60
CA ILE A 58 10.81 -4.09 27.16
C ILE A 58 9.40 -4.59 26.79
N ILE A 59 8.81 -5.46 27.61
CA ILE A 59 7.42 -5.90 27.41
C ILE A 59 6.46 -4.72 27.52
N GLY A 60 6.63 -3.84 28.52
CA GLY A 60 5.83 -2.63 28.66
C GLY A 60 5.92 -1.72 27.43
N ILE A 61 7.13 -1.53 26.90
CA ILE A 61 7.37 -0.77 25.67
C ILE A 61 6.69 -1.44 24.48
N LEU A 62 6.85 -2.76 24.30
CA LEU A 62 6.21 -3.51 23.21
C LEU A 62 4.69 -3.37 23.27
N PHE A 63 4.10 -3.53 24.45
CA PHE A 63 2.66 -3.37 24.64
C PHE A 63 2.19 -1.98 24.22
N LEU A 64 2.89 -0.92 24.65
CA LEU A 64 2.58 0.45 24.25
C LEU A 64 2.75 0.68 22.74
N VAL A 65 3.80 0.12 22.13
CA VAL A 65 4.03 0.19 20.68
C VAL A 65 2.89 -0.47 19.91
N TYR A 66 2.40 -1.64 20.35
CA TYR A 66 1.27 -2.31 19.70
C TYR A 66 -0.04 -1.54 19.85
N ILE A 67 -0.31 -0.96 21.03
CA ILE A 67 -1.49 -0.11 21.24
C ILE A 67 -1.44 1.10 20.31
N LEU A 68 -0.32 1.84 20.32
CA LEU A 68 -0.15 3.03 19.50
C LEU A 68 -0.27 2.69 18.01
N ARG A 69 0.36 1.60 17.58
CA ARG A 69 0.27 1.10 16.20
C ARG A 69 -1.17 0.77 15.82
N SER A 70 -1.93 0.12 16.70
CA SER A 70 -3.35 -0.22 16.46
C SER A 70 -4.23 1.03 16.31
N ILE A 71 -4.00 2.04 17.15
CA ILE A 71 -4.70 3.33 17.04
C ILE A 71 -4.38 3.99 15.70
N LEU A 72 -3.10 4.10 15.33
CA LEU A 72 -2.68 4.71 14.07
C LEU A 72 -3.22 3.95 12.85
N ILE A 73 -3.23 2.61 12.89
CA ILE A 73 -3.75 1.80 11.78
C ILE A 73 -5.25 2.03 11.61
N SER A 74 -5.99 2.17 12.72
CA SER A 74 -7.43 2.42 12.71
C SER A 74 -7.76 3.78 12.09
N PHE A 75 -7.04 4.84 12.50
CA PHE A 75 -7.19 6.17 11.90
C PHE A 75 -6.81 6.18 10.42
N ARG A 76 -5.73 5.46 10.05
CA ARG A 76 -5.32 5.33 8.65
C ARG A 76 -6.39 4.65 7.81
N ILE A 77 -6.92 3.51 8.25
CA ILE A 77 -7.96 2.77 7.54
C ILE A 77 -9.21 3.64 7.35
N PHE A 78 -9.62 4.37 8.39
CA PHE A 78 -10.73 5.30 8.29
C PHE A 78 -10.49 6.39 7.24
N LEU A 79 -9.31 7.01 7.24
CA LEU A 79 -8.97 8.08 6.31
C LEU A 79 -8.84 7.58 4.87
N ASP A 80 -8.20 6.43 4.68
CA ASP A 80 -8.09 5.75 3.40
C ASP A 80 -9.49 5.46 2.83
N ASN A 81 -10.39 4.87 3.63
CA ASN A 81 -11.76 4.61 3.21
C ASN A 81 -12.51 5.90 2.85
N ARG A 82 -12.35 6.99 3.61
CA ARG A 82 -12.97 8.28 3.30
C ARG A 82 -12.48 8.86 1.97
N VAL A 83 -11.20 8.71 1.65
CA VAL A 83 -10.64 9.16 0.36
C VAL A 83 -11.13 8.27 -0.78
N GLN A 84 -11.11 6.95 -0.60
CA GLN A 84 -11.55 5.98 -1.61
C GLN A 84 -13.03 6.20 -1.97
N GLN A 85 -13.90 6.33 -0.96
CA GLN A 85 -15.33 6.54 -1.17
C GLN A 85 -15.65 7.93 -1.73
N GLY A 86 -14.87 8.96 -1.38
CA GLY A 86 -15.01 10.27 -2.02
C GLY A 86 -14.65 10.23 -3.50
N LEU A 87 -13.50 9.63 -3.82
CA LEU A 87 -13.01 9.56 -5.19
C LEU A 87 -13.94 8.72 -6.09
N ILE A 88 -14.46 7.58 -5.60
CA ILE A 88 -15.40 6.78 -6.38
C ILE A 88 -16.73 7.52 -6.62
N PHE A 89 -17.21 8.30 -5.64
CA PHE A 89 -18.41 9.12 -5.79
C PHE A 89 -18.24 10.18 -6.87
N ASP A 90 -17.15 10.94 -6.83
CA ASP A 90 -16.85 11.99 -7.81
C ASP A 90 -16.69 11.41 -9.23
N LEU A 91 -15.97 10.30 -9.36
CA LEU A 91 -15.78 9.63 -10.65
C LEU A 91 -17.11 9.10 -11.21
N ARG A 92 -17.92 8.43 -10.39
CA ARG A 92 -19.25 7.92 -10.82
C ARG A 92 -20.18 9.05 -11.24
N ASN A 93 -20.23 10.15 -10.49
CA ASN A 93 -21.04 11.32 -10.86
C ASN A 93 -20.56 11.95 -12.17
N HIS A 94 -19.25 12.07 -12.39
CA HIS A 94 -18.72 12.62 -13.62
C HIS A 94 -19.09 11.76 -14.84
N VAL A 95 -18.95 10.43 -14.72
CA VAL A 95 -19.33 9.49 -15.79
C VAL A 95 -20.85 9.53 -16.01
N TYR A 96 -21.64 9.56 -14.94
CA TYR A 96 -23.10 9.60 -15.02
C TYR A 96 -23.60 10.87 -15.73
N HIS A 97 -23.09 12.05 -15.37
CA HIS A 97 -23.42 13.29 -16.07
C HIS A 97 -23.00 13.30 -17.54
N SER A 98 -21.88 12.63 -17.85
CA SER A 98 -21.43 12.51 -19.24
C SER A 98 -22.37 11.59 -20.04
N LEU A 99 -22.84 10.49 -19.45
CA LEU A 99 -23.80 9.58 -20.07
C LEU A 99 -25.14 10.25 -20.37
N GLN A 100 -25.65 11.09 -19.46
CA GLN A 100 -26.92 11.80 -19.66
C GLN A 100 -26.91 12.76 -20.87
N ARG A 101 -25.74 13.14 -21.37
CA ARG A 101 -25.58 14.04 -22.53
C ARG A 101 -25.42 13.29 -23.85
N LEU A 102 -25.40 11.96 -23.83
CA LEU A 102 -25.26 11.15 -25.04
C LEU A 102 -26.59 11.03 -25.77
N SER A 103 -26.53 10.92 -27.10
CA SER A 103 -27.69 10.73 -27.97
C SER A 103 -28.35 9.37 -27.75
N LEU A 104 -29.66 9.27 -28.03
CA LEU A 104 -30.40 8.01 -27.97
C LEU A 104 -29.76 6.89 -28.82
N SER A 105 -29.21 7.23 -30.00
CA SER A 105 -28.50 6.29 -30.89
C SER A 105 -27.30 5.59 -30.21
N TYR A 106 -26.65 6.23 -29.24
CA TYR A 106 -25.58 5.59 -28.47
C TYR A 106 -26.12 4.47 -27.57
N PHE A 107 -27.29 4.68 -26.98
CA PHE A 107 -27.95 3.70 -26.11
C PHE A 107 -28.57 2.54 -26.90
N GLU A 108 -28.99 2.77 -28.15
CA GLU A 108 -29.46 1.70 -29.03
C GLU A 108 -28.31 0.81 -29.55
N SER A 109 -27.12 1.40 -29.75
CA SER A 109 -25.94 0.69 -30.28
C SER A 109 -25.04 0.06 -29.22
N THR A 110 -25.28 0.34 -27.94
CA THR A 110 -24.42 -0.12 -26.83
C THR A 110 -25.22 -0.91 -25.81
N ASP A 111 -24.81 -2.15 -25.53
CA ASP A 111 -25.44 -2.97 -24.49
C ASP A 111 -25.48 -2.25 -23.14
N THR A 112 -26.66 -2.16 -22.53
CA THR A 112 -26.85 -1.54 -21.21
C THR A 112 -25.93 -2.16 -20.15
N GLY A 113 -25.68 -3.47 -20.22
CA GLY A 113 -24.73 -4.17 -19.34
C GLY A 113 -23.29 -3.67 -19.46
N LYS A 114 -22.83 -3.31 -20.69
CA LYS A 114 -21.50 -2.71 -20.90
C LYS A 114 -21.42 -1.31 -20.28
N ILE A 115 -22.50 -0.53 -20.38
CA ILE A 115 -22.58 0.81 -19.77
C ILE A 115 -22.46 0.70 -18.24
N VAL A 116 -23.27 -0.17 -17.63
CA VAL A 116 -23.25 -0.38 -16.16
C VAL A 116 -21.89 -0.91 -15.71
N SER A 117 -21.31 -1.88 -16.43
CA SER A 117 -19.97 -2.41 -16.10
C SER A 117 -18.89 -1.33 -16.14
N ARG A 118 -18.94 -0.39 -17.09
CA ARG A 118 -17.96 0.72 -17.15
C ARG A 118 -18.10 1.67 -15.95
N ILE A 119 -19.32 1.98 -15.52
CA ILE A 119 -19.55 2.87 -14.38
C ILE A 119 -19.13 2.24 -13.05
N ILE A 120 -19.33 0.93 -12.92
CA ILE A 120 -19.04 0.21 -11.69
C ILE A 120 -17.59 -0.28 -11.69
N ASN A 121 -17.25 -1.22 -12.57
CA ASN A 121 -16.00 -1.96 -12.52
C ASN A 121 -14.81 -1.14 -12.99
N ASP A 122 -14.92 -0.43 -14.11
CA ASP A 122 -13.78 0.32 -14.65
C ASP A 122 -13.43 1.51 -13.74
N VAL A 123 -14.44 2.21 -13.20
CA VAL A 123 -14.24 3.30 -12.25
C VAL A 123 -13.60 2.80 -10.96
N GLU A 124 -14.05 1.67 -10.43
CA GLU A 124 -13.48 1.05 -9.22
C GLU A 124 -12.04 0.59 -9.45
N ALA A 125 -11.75 -0.03 -10.59
CA ALA A 125 -10.39 -0.42 -10.96
C ALA A 125 -9.46 0.80 -11.07
N LEU A 126 -9.91 1.88 -11.71
CA LEU A 126 -9.14 3.12 -11.82
C LEU A 126 -8.88 3.75 -10.45
N GLN A 127 -9.90 3.80 -9.59
CA GLN A 127 -9.77 4.31 -8.23
C GLN A 127 -8.79 3.47 -7.40
N ALA A 128 -8.86 2.14 -7.48
CA ALA A 128 -7.97 1.24 -6.75
C ALA A 128 -6.50 1.41 -7.17
N ILE A 129 -6.21 1.53 -8.47
CA ILE A 129 -4.85 1.78 -8.97
C ILE A 129 -4.30 3.08 -8.39
N VAL A 130 -5.14 4.11 -8.33
CA VAL A 130 -4.76 5.45 -7.88
C VAL A 130 -4.52 5.50 -6.37
N THR A 131 -5.42 4.95 -5.55
CA THR A 131 -5.32 5.07 -4.09
C THR A 131 -4.49 3.95 -3.49
N ALA A 132 -4.80 2.69 -3.81
CA ALA A 132 -4.14 1.54 -3.20
C ALA A 132 -2.75 1.30 -3.83
N GLY A 133 -2.61 1.47 -5.15
CA GLY A 133 -1.33 1.29 -5.82
C GLY A 133 -0.23 2.21 -5.28
N LEU A 134 -0.50 3.50 -5.18
CA LEU A 134 0.44 4.49 -4.64
C LEU A 134 0.74 4.26 -3.15
N ALA A 135 -0.28 3.98 -2.34
CA ALA A 135 -0.12 3.71 -0.92
C ALA A 135 0.76 2.48 -0.66
N THR A 136 0.52 1.39 -1.39
CA THR A 136 1.29 0.14 -1.27
C THR A 136 2.74 0.35 -1.67
N LEU A 137 3.01 1.04 -2.78
CA LEU A 137 4.39 1.34 -3.20
C LEU A 137 5.14 2.17 -2.16
N PHE A 138 4.48 3.18 -1.58
CA PHE A 138 5.06 4.02 -0.54
C PHE A 138 5.39 3.24 0.74
N VAL A 139 4.43 2.43 1.24
CA VAL A 139 4.65 1.58 2.42
C VAL A 139 5.73 0.54 2.16
N ALA A 140 5.73 -0.10 0.99
CA ALA A 140 6.74 -1.08 0.61
C ALA A 140 8.13 -0.45 0.56
N PHE A 141 8.25 0.76 0.00
CA PHE A 141 9.50 1.51 -0.02
C PHE A 141 10.02 1.77 1.40
N ILE A 142 9.20 2.36 2.29
CA ILE A 142 9.60 2.65 3.67
C ILE A 142 9.96 1.37 4.43
N THR A 143 9.17 0.32 4.27
CA THR A 143 9.41 -0.97 4.93
C THR A 143 10.76 -1.52 4.46
N PHE A 144 10.99 -1.58 3.15
CA PHE A 144 12.22 -2.08 2.58
C PHE A 144 13.44 -1.27 3.03
N THR A 145 13.40 0.06 2.88
CA THR A 145 14.52 0.93 3.28
C THR A 145 14.75 0.91 4.78
N GLY A 146 13.68 0.94 5.57
CA GLY A 146 13.75 0.92 7.04
C GLY A 146 14.31 -0.40 7.56
N SER A 147 13.82 -1.53 7.05
CA SER A 147 14.39 -2.85 7.37
C SER A 147 15.85 -2.96 6.96
N LEU A 148 16.21 -2.47 5.77
CA LEU A 148 17.59 -2.51 5.28
C LEU A 148 18.52 -1.69 6.18
N VAL A 149 18.12 -0.48 6.59
CA VAL A 149 18.89 0.35 7.53
C VAL A 149 19.08 -0.39 8.87
N ILE A 150 18.03 -0.97 9.44
CA ILE A 150 18.11 -1.72 10.71
C ILE A 150 19.04 -2.94 10.58
N LEU A 151 18.97 -3.68 9.48
CA LEU A 151 19.83 -4.84 9.27
C LEU A 151 21.30 -4.44 9.12
N VAL A 152 21.58 -3.39 8.35
CA VAL A 152 22.94 -2.87 8.17
C VAL A 152 23.54 -2.39 9.50
N THR A 153 22.76 -1.72 10.34
CA THR A 153 23.22 -1.26 11.67
C THR A 153 23.46 -2.41 12.64
N ILE A 154 22.75 -3.54 12.49
CA ILE A 154 22.99 -4.74 13.29
C ILE A 154 24.24 -5.49 12.81
N ASN A 155 24.30 -5.83 11.51
CA ASN A 155 25.44 -6.53 10.93
C ASN A 155 25.44 -6.44 9.39
N LEU A 156 26.40 -5.72 8.82
CA LEU A 156 26.54 -5.56 7.37
C LEU A 156 26.78 -6.90 6.64
N ARG A 157 27.57 -7.81 7.21
CA ARG A 157 27.94 -9.07 6.55
C ARG A 157 26.74 -10.01 6.41
N LEU A 158 25.96 -10.15 7.49
CA LEU A 158 24.71 -10.94 7.46
C LEU A 158 23.67 -10.32 6.55
N THR A 159 23.61 -8.98 6.49
CA THR A 159 22.71 -8.27 5.58
C THR A 159 23.02 -8.57 4.11
N LEU A 160 24.30 -8.53 3.71
CA LEU A 160 24.69 -8.85 2.34
C LEU A 160 24.33 -10.30 1.96
N ILE A 161 24.51 -11.24 2.89
CA ILE A 161 24.10 -12.64 2.69
C ILE A 161 22.58 -12.72 2.55
N ALA A 162 21.81 -12.02 3.39
CA ALA A 162 20.36 -11.99 3.32
C ALA A 162 19.82 -11.30 2.04
N MET A 163 20.61 -10.43 1.39
CA MET A 163 20.24 -9.77 0.14
C MET A 163 20.55 -10.60 -1.11
N LEU A 164 21.38 -11.64 -1.04
CA LEU A 164 21.72 -12.50 -2.19
C LEU A 164 20.50 -13.09 -2.93
N PRO A 165 19.41 -13.50 -2.26
CA PRO A 165 18.23 -14.00 -2.95
C PRO A 165 17.49 -12.93 -3.76
N ILE A 166 17.63 -11.64 -3.43
CA ILE A 166 16.84 -10.56 -4.05
C ILE A 166 17.10 -10.46 -5.55
N PRO A 167 18.35 -10.33 -6.05
CA PRO A 167 18.62 -10.29 -7.49
C PRO A 167 18.07 -11.51 -8.25
N LEU A 168 18.19 -12.71 -7.67
CA LEU A 168 17.69 -13.95 -8.27
C LEU A 168 16.16 -13.92 -8.39
N LEU A 169 15.46 -13.55 -7.31
CA LEU A 169 14.00 -13.43 -7.31
C LEU A 169 13.53 -12.34 -8.26
N THR A 170 14.19 -11.18 -8.28
CA THR A 170 13.88 -10.10 -9.21
C THR A 170 14.03 -10.57 -10.66
N PHE A 171 15.12 -11.27 -11.00
CA PHE A 171 15.33 -11.83 -12.33
C PHE A 171 14.24 -12.84 -12.72
N LEU A 172 13.89 -13.76 -11.82
CA LEU A 172 12.83 -14.75 -12.04
C LEU A 172 11.48 -14.07 -12.26
N ILE A 173 11.12 -13.08 -11.43
CA ILE A 173 9.88 -12.31 -11.56
C ILE A 173 9.83 -11.62 -12.92
N PHE A 174 10.88 -10.89 -13.33
CA PHE A 174 10.91 -10.24 -14.64
C PHE A 174 10.74 -11.24 -15.79
N ARG A 175 11.40 -12.40 -15.70
CA ARG A 175 11.31 -13.44 -16.73
C ARG A 175 9.92 -14.07 -16.81
N PHE A 176 9.29 -14.33 -15.67
CA PHE A 176 7.96 -14.92 -15.58
C PHE A 176 6.86 -13.93 -15.94
N SER A 177 6.90 -12.70 -15.43
CA SER A 177 5.91 -11.66 -15.74
C SER A 177 5.84 -11.37 -17.24
N GLY A 178 6.97 -11.39 -17.94
CA GLY A 178 7.01 -11.24 -19.40
C GLY A 178 6.39 -12.42 -20.16
N LYS A 179 6.51 -13.65 -19.66
CA LYS A 179 5.86 -14.84 -20.25
C LYS A 179 4.37 -14.88 -19.93
N ALA A 180 3.99 -14.64 -18.67
CA ALA A 180 2.62 -14.66 -18.21
C ALA A 180 1.74 -13.66 -18.98
N HIS A 181 2.22 -12.42 -19.18
CA HIS A 181 1.50 -11.42 -19.98
C HIS A 181 1.27 -11.84 -21.43
N ARG A 182 2.19 -12.61 -22.03
CA ARG A 182 2.02 -13.11 -23.39
C ARG A 182 0.98 -14.23 -23.45
N SER A 183 1.00 -15.18 -22.50
CA SER A 183 0.01 -16.26 -22.43
C SER A 183 -1.40 -15.76 -22.11
N TYR A 184 -1.55 -14.80 -21.19
CA TYR A 184 -2.87 -14.20 -20.90
C TYR A 184 -3.49 -13.49 -22.10
N ARG A 185 -2.67 -13.01 -23.06
CA ARG A 185 -3.14 -12.39 -24.30
C ARG A 185 -3.56 -13.39 -25.38
N GLN A 186 -3.28 -14.67 -25.21
CA GLN A 186 -3.65 -15.73 -26.16
C GLN A 186 -4.97 -16.41 -25.79
N VAL A 187 -5.39 -16.33 -24.52
CA VAL A 187 -6.60 -16.96 -23.99
C VAL A 187 -7.80 -16.01 -23.98
N ARG A 188 -7.59 -14.72 -24.27
CA ARG A 188 -8.62 -13.67 -24.30
C ARG A 188 -8.79 -13.14 -25.72
#